data_AF-A0A6P6YC78-F1
#
_entry.id   AF-A0A6P6YC78-F1
#
_cell.length_a   1.000
_cell.length_b   1.000
_cell.length_c   1.000
_cell.angle_alpha   90.00
_cell.angle_beta   90.00
_cell.angle_gamma   90.00
#
_symmetry.space_group_name_H-M   'P 1'
#
loop_
_entity.id
_entity.type
_entity.pdbx_description
1 polymer ?
#
loop_
_entity_poly.entity_id
_entity_poly.type
_entity_poly.pdbx_seq_one_letter_code
_entity_poly.pdbx_strand_id
1 'polypeptide(L)'
;MVKYLIIGIAVMAFGVVIHAQNSCHLRELDLCVASGLASGQNLPTTVAEINKQCQGLKEMNDCIGNYSRRCSTKSMREFLRSITTQGDVQSWHQNFCEKENSEERQQYLKHATCLNQAQKEARTCMRDLTVALDRAINNDVEKRIPEMCCAVRRMRKCNDDIVENKCGKEGKKYMNQMVQSIAGTRLPEIACRDFDPTSKKCTSILPAPGTKAGNTRSNSVLSRLLNTYSAL
;
A
#
# COMPACT_ATOMS: atom_id res chain seq x y z
N MET A 1 7.85 -20.09 55.70
CA MET A 1 8.88 -19.68 54.71
C MET A 1 8.56 -20.10 53.27
N VAL A 2 8.04 -21.30 53.00
CA VAL A 2 7.77 -21.79 51.63
C VAL A 2 6.70 -20.99 50.85
N LYS A 3 5.65 -20.46 51.51
CA LYS A 3 4.58 -19.67 50.85
C LYS A 3 5.06 -18.36 50.21
N TYR A 4 6.05 -17.68 50.80
CA TYR A 4 6.57 -16.42 50.28
C TYR A 4 7.55 -16.61 49.10
N LEU A 5 8.16 -17.79 49.01
CA LEU A 5 9.09 -18.15 47.93
C LEU A 5 8.35 -18.40 46.59
N ILE A 6 7.15 -18.99 46.66
CA ILE A 6 6.30 -19.25 45.48
C ILE A 6 5.73 -17.94 44.90
N ILE A 7 5.35 -17.00 45.77
CA ILE A 7 4.84 -15.68 45.36
C ILE A 7 5.97 -14.85 44.69
N GLY A 8 7.21 -14.92 45.20
CA GLY A 8 8.36 -14.25 44.60
C GLY A 8 8.73 -14.75 43.21
N ILE A 9 8.62 -16.06 42.97
CA ILE A 9 8.87 -16.67 41.65
C ILE A 9 7.77 -16.30 40.65
N ALA A 10 6.51 -16.25 41.08
CA ALA A 10 5.40 -15.84 40.23
C ALA A 10 5.53 -14.36 39.78
N VAL A 11 5.91 -13.45 40.68
CA VAL A 11 6.09 -12.03 40.33
C VAL A 11 7.28 -11.81 39.38
N MET A 12 8.37 -12.55 39.53
CA MET A 12 9.49 -12.50 38.57
C MET A 12 9.14 -13.11 37.21
N ALA A 13 8.36 -14.20 37.18
CA ALA A 13 7.88 -14.79 35.93
C ALA A 13 6.91 -13.85 35.18
N PHE A 14 6.03 -13.13 35.88
CA PHE A 14 5.16 -12.12 35.27
C PHE A 14 5.90 -10.84 34.87
N GLY A 15 6.94 -10.43 35.61
CA GLY A 15 7.77 -9.26 35.26
C GLY A 15 8.58 -9.43 33.97
N VAL A 16 9.00 -10.67 33.66
CA VAL A 16 9.73 -11.00 32.42
C VAL A 16 8.79 -11.04 31.20
N VAL A 17 7.52 -11.43 31.37
CA VAL A 17 6.54 -11.46 30.26
C VAL A 17 6.11 -10.04 29.84
N ILE A 18 6.17 -9.06 30.72
CA ILE A 18 5.76 -7.67 30.42
C ILE A 18 6.87 -6.90 29.65
N HIS A 19 8.15 -7.27 29.79
CA HIS A 19 9.24 -6.57 29.08
C HIS A 19 9.40 -6.97 27.61
N ALA A 20 8.80 -8.08 27.17
CA ALA A 20 8.88 -8.53 25.77
C ALA A 20 7.88 -7.82 24.83
N GLN A 21 6.90 -7.07 25.35
CA GLN A 21 5.90 -6.39 24.51
C GLN A 21 6.24 -4.94 24.14
N ASN A 22 7.25 -4.33 24.77
CA ASN A 22 7.59 -2.91 24.50
C ASN A 22 8.39 -2.70 23.20
N SER A 23 8.95 -3.75 22.59
CA SER A 23 9.82 -3.65 21.41
C SER A 23 9.10 -3.86 20.07
N CYS A 24 7.80 -4.18 20.07
CA CYS A 24 7.03 -4.49 18.85
C CYS A 24 5.93 -3.47 18.54
N HIS A 25 6.13 -2.22 18.93
CA HIS A 25 5.20 -1.15 18.61
C HIS A 25 5.08 -0.93 17.09
N LEU A 26 3.84 -0.78 16.59
CA LEU A 26 3.57 -0.45 15.18
C LEU A 26 4.19 0.90 14.75
N ARG A 27 4.64 1.73 15.70
CA ARG A 27 5.35 2.96 15.42
C ARG A 27 6.66 2.72 14.66
N GLU A 28 7.36 1.62 14.91
CA GLU A 28 8.56 1.27 14.15
C GLU A 28 8.21 0.97 12.68
N LEU A 29 7.10 0.26 12.46
CA LEU A 29 6.59 0.00 11.11
C LEU A 29 6.18 1.29 10.39
N ASP A 30 5.53 2.23 11.09
CA ASP A 30 5.20 3.55 10.55
C ASP A 30 6.48 4.30 10.08
N LEU A 31 7.58 4.18 10.84
CA LEU A 31 8.87 4.79 10.50
C LEU A 31 9.53 4.09 9.30
N CYS A 32 9.43 2.76 9.19
CA CYS A 32 9.91 2.03 8.01
C CYS A 32 9.20 2.49 6.74
N VAL A 33 7.87 2.68 6.80
CA VAL A 33 7.09 3.13 5.65
C VAL A 33 7.39 4.59 5.30
N ALA A 34 7.64 5.45 6.30
CA ALA A 34 7.95 6.86 6.08
C ALA A 34 9.21 7.08 5.22
N SER A 35 10.27 6.28 5.39
CA SER A 35 11.49 6.40 4.57
C SER A 35 11.24 6.03 3.10
N GLY A 36 10.45 4.98 2.85
CA GLY A 36 10.02 4.60 1.50
C GLY A 36 9.13 5.67 0.84
N LEU A 37 8.20 6.25 1.60
CA LEU A 37 7.30 7.30 1.12
C LEU A 37 8.01 8.61 0.78
N ALA A 38 9.02 9.01 1.57
CA ALA A 38 9.83 10.19 1.28
C ALA A 38 10.55 10.07 -0.08
N SER A 39 10.90 8.85 -0.48
CA SER A 39 11.54 8.55 -1.78
C SER A 39 10.55 8.45 -2.95
N GLY A 40 9.24 8.35 -2.67
CA GLY A 40 8.18 8.08 -3.66
C GLY A 40 7.21 9.23 -3.93
N GLN A 41 7.46 10.44 -3.42
CA GLN A 41 6.56 11.60 -3.62
C GLN A 41 6.31 11.91 -5.10
N ASN A 42 7.32 11.69 -5.93
CA ASN A 42 7.29 11.85 -7.38
C ASN A 42 7.76 10.54 -8.02
N LEU A 43 7.14 10.17 -9.14
CA LEU A 43 7.65 9.07 -9.96
C LEU A 43 9.00 9.48 -10.58
N PRO A 44 10.03 8.63 -10.55
CA PRO A 44 11.33 8.96 -11.11
C PRO A 44 11.23 9.16 -12.63
N THR A 45 11.92 10.15 -13.15
CA THR A 45 11.96 10.49 -14.58
C THR A 45 13.33 10.28 -15.20
N THR A 46 14.33 9.93 -14.39
CA THR A 46 15.70 9.66 -14.82
C THR A 46 16.24 8.39 -14.15
N VAL A 47 17.31 7.82 -14.71
CA VAL A 47 17.99 6.64 -14.13
C VAL A 47 18.51 6.92 -12.72
N ALA A 48 19.04 8.12 -12.48
CA ALA A 48 19.51 8.52 -11.15
C ALA A 48 18.37 8.54 -10.12
N GLU A 49 17.19 9.04 -10.53
CA GLU A 49 15.99 9.02 -9.67
C GLU A 49 15.45 7.60 -9.46
N ILE A 50 15.50 6.73 -10.46
CA ILE A 50 15.15 5.30 -10.31
C ILE A 50 16.07 4.65 -9.28
N ASN A 51 17.39 4.83 -9.40
CA ASN A 51 18.37 4.27 -8.47
C ASN A 51 18.11 4.76 -7.04
N LYS A 52 17.84 6.06 -6.86
CA LYS A 52 17.48 6.63 -5.56
C LYS A 52 16.19 6.02 -4.99
N GLN A 53 15.16 5.87 -5.80
CA GLN A 53 13.90 5.26 -5.35
C GLN A 53 14.08 3.79 -4.98
N CYS A 54 14.81 3.02 -5.78
CA CYS A 54 15.09 1.62 -5.50
C CYS A 54 15.93 1.43 -4.23
N GLN A 55 16.87 2.35 -3.95
CA GLN A 55 17.56 2.38 -2.66
C GLN A 55 16.58 2.60 -1.49
N GLY A 56 15.68 3.59 -1.60
CA GLY A 56 14.67 3.83 -0.57
C GLY A 56 13.72 2.64 -0.35
N LEU A 57 13.32 1.95 -1.44
CA LEU A 57 12.52 0.73 -1.36
C LEU A 57 13.28 -0.41 -0.67
N LYS A 58 14.58 -0.56 -0.96
CA LYS A 58 15.43 -1.54 -0.29
C LYS A 58 15.54 -1.25 1.21
N GLU A 59 15.80 -0.01 1.60
CA GLU A 59 15.88 0.41 3.00
C GLU A 59 14.56 0.16 3.75
N MET A 60 13.43 0.49 3.12
CA MET A 60 12.09 0.18 3.64
C MET A 60 11.89 -1.34 3.83
N ASN A 61 12.20 -2.15 2.81
CA ASN A 61 12.05 -3.60 2.87
C ASN A 61 12.95 -4.25 3.92
N ASP A 62 14.20 -3.78 4.06
CA ASP A 62 15.15 -4.24 5.07
C ASP A 62 14.63 -3.92 6.49
N CYS A 63 14.07 -2.71 6.69
CA CYS A 63 13.44 -2.29 7.94
C CYS A 63 12.23 -3.18 8.30
N ILE A 64 11.29 -3.35 7.36
CA ILE A 64 10.11 -4.20 7.54
C ILE A 64 10.53 -5.65 7.82
N GLY A 65 11.53 -6.17 7.10
CA GLY A 65 12.07 -7.51 7.29
C GLY A 65 12.67 -7.71 8.69
N ASN A 66 13.44 -6.74 9.19
CA ASN A 66 14.00 -6.75 10.54
C ASN A 66 12.92 -6.68 11.62
N TYR A 67 11.90 -5.84 11.44
CA TYR A 67 10.74 -5.79 12.34
C TYR A 67 9.98 -7.11 12.32
N SER A 68 9.67 -7.66 11.14
CA SER A 68 8.90 -8.89 10.98
C SER A 68 9.60 -10.11 11.59
N ARG A 69 10.93 -10.20 11.49
CA ARG A 69 11.73 -11.25 12.16
C ARG A 69 11.57 -11.22 13.67
N ARG A 70 11.49 -10.03 14.28
CA ARG A 70 11.37 -9.85 15.74
C ARG A 70 9.93 -9.93 16.24
N CYS A 71 8.98 -9.40 15.46
CA CYS A 71 7.65 -9.04 15.95
C CYS A 71 6.49 -9.78 15.25
N SER A 72 6.76 -10.58 14.22
CA SER A 72 5.73 -11.39 13.52
C SER A 72 5.86 -12.88 13.83
N THR A 73 4.79 -13.64 13.63
CA THR A 73 4.82 -15.09 13.70
C THR A 73 5.52 -15.69 12.46
N LYS A 74 6.01 -16.94 12.57
CA LYS A 74 6.60 -17.65 11.42
C LYS A 74 5.61 -17.75 10.25
N SER A 75 4.35 -18.08 10.54
CA SER A 75 3.29 -18.15 9.52
C SER A 75 3.10 -16.81 8.79
N MET A 76 3.05 -15.69 9.53
CA MET A 76 2.91 -14.37 8.92
C MET A 76 4.12 -14.00 8.05
N ARG A 77 5.33 -14.37 8.45
CA ARG A 77 6.54 -14.18 7.63
C ARG A 77 6.51 -14.99 6.34
N GLU A 78 6.12 -16.25 6.40
CA GLU A 78 6.01 -17.10 5.21
C GLU A 78 4.93 -16.58 4.26
N PHE A 79 3.80 -16.10 4.80
CA PHE A 79 2.76 -15.47 4.01
C PHE A 79 3.26 -14.20 3.30
N LEU A 80 3.92 -13.30 4.03
CA LEU A 80 4.51 -12.09 3.45
C LEU A 80 5.54 -12.42 2.37
N ARG A 81 6.44 -13.37 2.64
CA ARG A 81 7.42 -13.87 1.66
C ARG A 81 6.71 -14.41 0.42
N SER A 82 5.65 -15.20 0.59
CA SER A 82 4.89 -15.75 -0.53
C SER A 82 4.22 -14.68 -1.40
N ILE A 83 3.89 -13.51 -0.86
CA ILE A 83 3.33 -12.39 -1.65
C ILE A 83 4.46 -11.62 -2.35
N THR A 84 5.58 -11.38 -1.68
CA THR A 84 6.67 -10.57 -2.24
C THR A 84 7.57 -11.32 -3.21
N THR A 85 7.61 -12.66 -3.15
CA THR A 85 8.36 -13.51 -4.09
C THR A 85 7.47 -14.13 -5.17
N GLN A 86 6.28 -13.56 -5.42
CA GLN A 86 5.50 -13.95 -6.59
C GLN A 86 6.29 -13.61 -7.86
N GLY A 87 6.25 -14.50 -8.86
CA GLY A 87 7.14 -14.43 -10.02
C GLY A 87 7.16 -13.07 -10.72
N ASP A 88 5.99 -12.47 -10.95
CA ASP A 88 5.87 -11.16 -11.59
C ASP A 88 6.48 -10.03 -10.74
N VAL A 89 6.25 -10.06 -9.42
CA VAL A 89 6.76 -9.05 -8.47
C VAL A 89 8.28 -9.13 -8.40
N GLN A 90 8.81 -10.34 -8.24
CA GLN A 90 10.25 -10.55 -8.13
C GLN A 90 10.95 -10.22 -9.45
N SER A 91 10.40 -10.64 -10.59
CA SER A 91 10.93 -10.31 -11.92
C SER A 91 10.95 -8.80 -12.16
N TRP A 92 9.84 -8.12 -11.86
CA TRP A 92 9.75 -6.67 -11.99
C TRP A 92 10.79 -5.98 -11.09
N HIS A 93 10.93 -6.38 -9.82
CA HIS A 93 11.93 -5.81 -8.93
C HIS A 93 13.36 -5.99 -9.45
N GLN A 94 13.73 -7.20 -9.88
CA GLN A 94 15.07 -7.49 -10.40
C GLN A 94 15.36 -6.66 -11.65
N ASN A 95 14.43 -6.62 -12.60
CA ASN A 95 14.63 -5.89 -13.84
C ASN A 95 14.58 -4.38 -13.63
N PHE A 96 13.68 -3.88 -12.79
CA PHE A 96 13.51 -2.45 -12.57
C PHE A 96 14.55 -1.86 -11.60
N CYS A 97 14.88 -2.55 -10.51
CA CYS A 97 15.75 -2.00 -9.47
C CYS A 97 17.20 -2.50 -9.53
N GLU A 98 17.46 -3.73 -9.96
CA GLU A 98 18.83 -4.31 -9.90
C GLU A 98 19.57 -4.19 -11.23
N LYS A 99 18.87 -4.26 -12.37
CA LYS A 99 19.47 -4.22 -13.72
C LYS A 99 19.41 -2.82 -14.33
N GLU A 100 20.55 -2.11 -14.39
CA GLU A 100 20.55 -0.69 -14.81
C GLU A 100 20.07 -0.42 -16.23
N ASN A 101 20.36 -1.33 -17.17
CA ASN A 101 20.02 -1.17 -18.60
C ASN A 101 18.90 -2.11 -19.06
N SER A 102 18.02 -2.54 -18.14
CA SER A 102 16.91 -3.43 -18.48
C SER A 102 15.92 -2.81 -19.46
N GLU A 103 15.24 -3.66 -20.21
CA GLU A 103 14.12 -3.22 -21.05
C GLU A 103 13.02 -2.57 -20.19
N GLU A 104 12.77 -3.08 -18.99
CA GLU A 104 11.79 -2.53 -18.04
C GLU A 104 12.08 -1.06 -17.69
N ARG A 105 13.34 -0.70 -17.40
CA ARG A 105 13.73 0.69 -17.16
C ARG A 105 13.56 1.55 -18.41
N GLN A 106 13.96 1.02 -19.57
CA GLN A 106 13.84 1.75 -20.83
C GLN A 106 12.37 2.02 -21.19
N GLN A 107 11.50 1.02 -21.09
CA GLN A 107 10.06 1.16 -21.33
C GLN A 107 9.43 2.11 -20.31
N TYR A 108 9.80 2.01 -19.04
CA TYR A 108 9.36 2.95 -18.01
C TYR A 108 9.71 4.41 -18.35
N LEU A 109 10.97 4.67 -18.69
CA LEU A 109 11.46 6.02 -18.97
C LEU A 109 10.76 6.66 -20.18
N LYS A 110 10.27 5.88 -21.16
CA LYS A 110 9.43 6.39 -22.26
C LYS A 110 8.12 7.03 -21.78
N HIS A 111 7.59 6.58 -20.64
CA HIS A 111 6.33 7.06 -20.08
C HIS A 111 6.52 7.89 -18.80
N ALA A 112 7.71 7.87 -18.20
CA ALA A 112 7.96 8.40 -16.86
C ALA A 112 7.54 9.87 -16.69
N THR A 113 7.86 10.74 -17.65
CA THR A 113 7.53 12.18 -17.55
C THR A 113 6.02 12.41 -17.52
N CYS A 114 5.25 11.79 -18.41
CA CYS A 114 3.80 11.97 -18.44
C CYS A 114 3.13 11.27 -17.24
N LEU A 115 3.64 10.11 -16.80
CA LEU A 115 3.14 9.40 -15.63
C LEU A 115 3.39 10.19 -14.34
N ASN A 116 4.53 10.87 -14.23
CA ASN A 116 4.83 11.78 -13.13
C ASN A 116 3.81 12.93 -13.05
N GLN A 117 3.44 13.51 -14.19
CA GLN A 117 2.41 14.56 -14.24
C GLN A 117 1.02 14.00 -13.88
N ALA A 118 0.66 12.85 -14.43
CA ALA A 118 -0.59 12.16 -14.14
C ALA A 118 -0.71 11.80 -12.64
N GLN A 119 0.39 11.37 -12.01
CA GLN A 119 0.41 10.99 -10.59
C GLN A 119 0.01 12.16 -9.67
N LYS A 120 0.39 13.40 -10.00
CA LYS A 120 0.00 14.58 -9.22
C LYS A 120 -1.50 14.82 -9.24
N GLU A 121 -2.14 14.65 -10.41
CA GLU A 121 -3.60 14.78 -10.55
C GLU A 121 -4.34 13.59 -9.93
N ALA A 122 -3.78 12.38 -10.07
CA ALA A 122 -4.30 11.13 -9.51
C ALA A 122 -4.35 11.10 -7.97
N ARG A 123 -3.64 12.00 -7.27
CA ARG A 123 -3.76 12.17 -5.81
C ARG A 123 -5.19 12.41 -5.36
N THR A 124 -6.00 13.08 -6.19
CA THR A 124 -7.43 13.28 -5.93
C THR A 124 -8.19 11.96 -5.91
N CYS A 125 -7.92 11.06 -6.86
CA CYS A 125 -8.49 9.71 -6.91
C CYS A 125 -8.13 8.90 -5.65
N MET A 126 -6.90 9.02 -5.17
CA MET A 126 -6.45 8.35 -3.94
C MET A 126 -7.10 8.93 -2.68
N ARG A 127 -7.31 10.25 -2.61
CA ARG A 127 -8.08 10.86 -1.51
C ARG A 127 -9.52 10.34 -1.47
N ASP A 128 -10.18 10.29 -2.63
CA ASP A 128 -11.55 9.79 -2.75
C ASP A 128 -11.64 8.30 -2.38
N LEU A 129 -10.60 7.52 -2.70
CA LEU A 129 -10.48 6.13 -2.24
C LEU A 129 -10.38 6.08 -0.71
N THR A 130 -9.49 6.85 -0.10
CA THR A 130 -9.27 6.84 1.34
C THR A 130 -10.55 7.19 2.11
N VAL A 131 -11.28 8.22 1.67
CA VAL A 131 -12.55 8.62 2.29
C VAL A 131 -13.60 7.50 2.17
N ALA A 132 -13.68 6.86 1.00
CA ALA A 132 -14.60 5.74 0.80
C ALA A 132 -14.23 4.50 1.61
N LEU A 133 -12.94 4.17 1.71
CA LEU A 133 -12.47 3.02 2.50
C LEU A 133 -12.67 3.25 3.99
N ASP A 134 -12.42 4.47 4.48
CA ASP A 134 -12.66 4.79 5.88
C ASP A 134 -14.15 4.68 6.23
N ARG A 135 -15.04 5.16 5.34
CA ARG A 135 -16.48 4.93 5.48
C ARG A 135 -16.80 3.43 5.50
N ALA A 136 -16.27 2.67 4.56
CA ALA A 136 -16.55 1.24 4.44
C ALA A 136 -16.12 0.45 5.69
N ILE A 137 -14.93 0.73 6.23
CA ILE A 137 -14.41 0.05 7.43
C ILE A 137 -15.30 0.33 8.65
N ASN A 138 -15.88 1.52 8.73
CA ASN A 138 -16.77 1.93 9.81
C ASN A 138 -18.26 1.59 9.55
N ASN A 139 -18.57 0.88 8.46
CA ASN A 139 -19.92 0.47 8.09
C ASN A 139 -20.20 -1.00 8.47
N ASP A 140 -21.47 -1.39 8.34
CA ASP A 140 -21.95 -2.77 8.55
C ASP A 140 -21.17 -3.76 7.69
N VAL A 141 -20.88 -4.95 8.24
CA VAL A 141 -20.00 -5.95 7.61
C VAL A 141 -20.50 -6.34 6.22
N GLU A 142 -21.81 -6.48 6.00
CA GLU A 142 -22.36 -6.85 4.69
C GLU A 142 -22.16 -5.76 3.63
N LYS A 143 -21.98 -4.51 4.05
CA LYS A 143 -21.77 -3.36 3.15
C LYS A 143 -20.29 -3.14 2.79
N ARG A 144 -19.36 -3.70 3.57
CA ARG A 144 -17.91 -3.47 3.41
C ARG A 144 -17.39 -3.88 2.04
N ILE A 145 -17.66 -5.13 1.62
CA ILE A 145 -17.16 -5.63 0.32
C ILE A 145 -17.75 -4.81 -0.84
N PRO A 146 -19.07 -4.58 -0.93
CA PRO A 146 -19.64 -3.71 -1.95
C PRO A 146 -19.03 -2.30 -2.00
N GLU A 147 -18.89 -1.64 -0.84
CA GLU A 147 -18.33 -0.29 -0.77
C GLU A 147 -16.85 -0.26 -1.15
N MET A 148 -16.04 -1.19 -0.63
CA MET A 148 -14.63 -1.31 -0.98
C MET A 148 -14.44 -1.58 -2.47
N CYS A 149 -15.21 -2.51 -3.05
CA CYS A 149 -15.12 -2.81 -4.47
C CYS A 149 -15.53 -1.63 -5.34
N CYS A 150 -16.65 -0.97 -5.04
CA CYS A 150 -17.05 0.25 -5.75
C CYS A 150 -15.98 1.35 -5.63
N ALA A 151 -15.38 1.54 -4.45
CA ALA A 151 -14.35 2.55 -4.21
C ALA A 151 -13.08 2.28 -5.02
N VAL A 152 -12.58 1.04 -5.02
CA VAL A 152 -11.40 0.62 -5.80
C VAL A 152 -11.67 0.76 -7.29
N ARG A 153 -12.85 0.37 -7.77
CA ARG A 153 -13.23 0.46 -9.19
C ARG A 153 -13.34 1.92 -9.64
N ARG A 154 -13.91 2.80 -8.80
CA ARG A 154 -13.96 4.25 -9.06
C ARG A 154 -12.56 4.86 -9.10
N MET A 155 -11.70 4.53 -8.15
CA MET A 155 -10.32 5.01 -8.11
C MET A 155 -9.55 4.59 -9.36
N ARG A 156 -9.66 3.31 -9.76
CA ARG A 156 -9.01 2.80 -10.97
C ARG A 156 -9.49 3.54 -12.22
N LYS A 157 -10.79 3.74 -12.38
CA LYS A 157 -11.34 4.52 -13.50
C LYS A 157 -10.81 5.96 -13.49
N CYS A 158 -10.81 6.63 -12.35
CA CYS A 158 -10.28 7.99 -12.20
C CYS A 158 -8.79 8.06 -12.62
N ASN A 159 -7.97 7.12 -12.15
CA ASN A 159 -6.57 7.03 -12.56
C ASN A 159 -6.41 6.74 -14.06
N ASP A 160 -7.16 5.79 -14.61
CA ASP A 160 -7.13 5.43 -16.03
C ASP A 160 -7.48 6.63 -16.92
N ASP A 161 -8.53 7.38 -16.55
CA ASP A 161 -8.97 8.56 -17.31
C ASP A 161 -7.89 9.67 -17.28
N ILE A 162 -7.25 9.90 -16.12
CA ILE A 162 -6.15 10.88 -15.98
C ILE A 162 -4.93 10.44 -16.80
N VAL A 163 -4.52 9.18 -16.67
CA VAL A 163 -3.33 8.66 -17.38
C VAL A 163 -3.58 8.64 -18.88
N GLU A 164 -4.76 8.25 -19.36
CA GLU A 164 -5.07 8.29 -20.80
C GLU A 164 -5.06 9.73 -21.33
N ASN A 165 -5.57 10.69 -20.57
CA ASN A 165 -5.54 12.10 -20.96
C ASN A 165 -4.10 12.63 -21.05
N LYS A 166 -3.23 12.29 -20.09
CA LYS A 166 -1.84 12.80 -20.02
C LYS A 166 -0.85 12.05 -20.89
N CYS A 167 -1.02 10.74 -21.03
CA CYS A 167 -0.05 9.82 -21.62
C CYS A 167 -0.58 9.09 -22.86
N GLY A 168 -1.85 9.27 -23.22
CA GLY A 168 -2.49 8.51 -24.28
C GLY A 168 -2.77 7.04 -23.90
N LYS A 169 -3.34 6.31 -24.87
CA LYS A 169 -3.74 4.91 -24.69
C LYS A 169 -2.56 3.98 -24.39
N GLU A 170 -1.43 4.21 -25.03
CA GLU A 170 -0.21 3.42 -24.80
C GLU A 170 0.32 3.62 -23.37
N GLY A 171 0.35 4.87 -22.88
CA GLY A 171 0.75 5.14 -21.49
C GLY A 171 -0.22 4.53 -20.47
N LYS A 172 -1.53 4.59 -20.71
CA LYS A 172 -2.52 3.88 -19.87
C LYS A 172 -2.29 2.38 -19.87
N LYS A 173 -2.08 1.77 -21.03
CA LYS A 173 -1.81 0.34 -21.17
C LYS A 173 -0.56 -0.05 -20.40
N TYR A 174 0.53 0.70 -20.58
CA TYR A 174 1.78 0.49 -19.85
C TYR A 174 1.58 0.62 -18.33
N MET A 175 0.89 1.66 -17.86
CA MET A 175 0.59 1.85 -16.43
C MET A 175 -0.13 0.63 -15.85
N ASN A 176 -1.17 0.16 -16.53
CA ASN A 176 -1.94 -1.00 -16.08
C ASN A 176 -1.11 -2.29 -16.03
N GLN A 177 -0.22 -2.50 -17.00
CA GLN A 177 0.74 -3.60 -16.96
C GLN A 177 1.72 -3.46 -15.79
N MET A 178 2.26 -2.26 -15.59
CA MET A 178 3.19 -1.98 -14.49
C MET A 178 2.54 -2.23 -13.12
N VAL A 179 1.32 -1.75 -12.88
CA VAL A 179 0.59 -2.01 -11.63
C VAL A 179 0.34 -3.49 -11.43
N GLN A 180 0.02 -4.23 -12.52
CA GLN A 180 -0.18 -5.67 -12.44
C GLN A 180 1.10 -6.42 -12.06
N SER A 181 2.24 -6.05 -12.66
CA SER A 181 3.54 -6.64 -12.34
C SER A 181 3.95 -6.35 -10.90
N ILE A 182 3.71 -5.13 -10.40
CA ILE A 182 4.01 -4.74 -9.02
C ILE A 182 3.09 -5.46 -8.02
N ALA A 183 1.80 -5.61 -8.35
CA ALA A 183 0.83 -6.25 -7.47
C ALA A 183 1.01 -7.78 -7.40
N GLY A 184 1.53 -8.41 -8.45
CA GLY A 184 1.71 -9.86 -8.55
C GLY A 184 0.42 -10.66 -8.69
N THR A 185 -0.74 -10.01 -8.55
CA THR A 185 -2.04 -10.69 -8.51
C THR A 185 -3.14 -9.86 -9.16
N ARG A 186 -4.09 -10.57 -9.79
CA ARG A 186 -5.32 -10.00 -10.35
C ARG A 186 -6.52 -10.17 -9.42
N LEU A 187 -6.30 -10.68 -8.20
CA LEU A 187 -7.39 -11.02 -7.28
C LEU A 187 -8.32 -9.83 -6.99
N PRO A 188 -7.84 -8.60 -6.71
CA PRO A 188 -8.74 -7.47 -6.49
C PRO A 188 -9.59 -7.12 -7.71
N GLU A 189 -9.05 -7.28 -8.92
CA GLU A 189 -9.77 -7.03 -10.17
C GLU A 189 -10.88 -8.05 -10.40
N ILE A 190 -10.56 -9.31 -10.15
CA ILE A 190 -11.49 -10.43 -10.31
C ILE A 190 -12.59 -10.34 -9.25
N ALA A 191 -12.22 -10.14 -7.98
CA ALA A 191 -13.15 -10.06 -6.87
C ALA A 191 -14.13 -8.88 -7.00
N CYS A 192 -13.70 -7.78 -7.59
CA CYS A 192 -14.52 -6.58 -7.75
C CYS A 192 -15.07 -6.40 -9.19
N ARG A 193 -15.02 -7.42 -10.03
CA ARG A 193 -15.40 -7.34 -11.46
C ARG A 193 -16.83 -6.85 -11.66
N ASP A 194 -17.76 -7.34 -10.85
CA ASP A 194 -19.20 -7.07 -10.99
C ASP A 194 -19.62 -5.70 -10.43
N PHE A 195 -18.67 -4.94 -9.89
CA PHE A 195 -18.91 -3.59 -9.37
C PHE A 195 -18.52 -2.56 -10.44
N ASP A 196 -19.46 -2.26 -11.32
CA ASP A 196 -19.32 -1.16 -12.28
C ASP A 196 -19.32 0.19 -11.53
N PRO A 197 -18.22 0.99 -11.61
CA PRO A 197 -18.11 2.25 -10.89
C PRO A 197 -19.12 3.31 -11.33
N THR A 198 -19.73 3.16 -12.51
CA THR A 198 -20.74 4.08 -13.05
C THR A 198 -22.18 3.64 -12.75
N SER A 199 -22.36 2.42 -12.22
CA SER A 199 -23.68 1.90 -11.89
C SER A 199 -24.33 2.66 -10.73
N LYS A 200 -25.67 2.73 -10.75
CA LYS A 200 -26.45 3.32 -9.64
C LYS A 200 -26.09 2.71 -8.27
N LYS A 201 -25.75 1.41 -8.26
CA LYS A 201 -25.31 0.69 -7.05
C LYS A 201 -24.05 1.31 -6.45
N CYS A 202 -23.03 1.58 -7.26
CA CYS A 202 -21.79 2.18 -6.77
C CYS A 202 -21.93 3.67 -6.50
N THR A 203 -22.64 4.41 -7.35
CA THR A 203 -22.77 5.86 -7.18
C THR A 203 -23.63 6.25 -5.97
N SER A 204 -24.55 5.38 -5.51
CA SER A 204 -25.40 5.67 -4.34
C SER A 204 -24.73 5.37 -3.00
N ILE A 205 -23.82 4.39 -2.94
CA ILE A 205 -23.20 3.97 -1.68
C ILE A 205 -21.89 4.72 -1.38
N LEU A 206 -21.24 5.29 -2.39
CA LEU A 206 -19.98 6.01 -2.21
C LEU A 206 -20.21 7.49 -1.87
N PRO A 207 -19.32 8.12 -1.07
CA PRO A 207 -19.26 9.57 -0.94
C PRO A 207 -19.02 10.22 -2.31
N ALA A 208 -19.53 11.44 -2.54
CA ALA A 208 -19.26 12.16 -3.78
C ALA A 208 -17.75 12.41 -3.99
N PRO A 209 -17.25 12.46 -5.23
CA PRO A 209 -15.86 12.84 -5.50
C PRO A 209 -15.50 14.19 -4.86
N GLY A 210 -14.29 14.31 -4.31
CA GLY A 210 -13.82 15.52 -3.62
C GLY A 210 -14.33 15.69 -2.19
N THR A 211 -15.09 14.73 -1.65
CA THR A 211 -15.51 14.76 -0.23
C THR A 211 -14.27 14.83 0.67
N LYS A 212 -14.25 15.77 1.62
CA LYS A 212 -13.17 15.86 2.61
C LYS A 212 -13.35 14.78 3.67
N ALA A 213 -12.26 14.17 4.12
CA ALA A 213 -12.29 13.29 5.28
C ALA A 213 -12.85 14.05 6.50
N GLY A 214 -13.73 13.40 7.27
CA GLY A 214 -14.16 13.95 8.56
C GLY A 214 -12.96 14.08 9.51
N ASN A 215 -13.04 15.00 10.48
CA ASN A 215 -11.99 15.22 11.50
C ASN A 215 -11.76 14.03 12.44
N THR A 216 -12.41 12.90 12.22
CA THR A 216 -12.22 11.66 12.97
C THR A 216 -10.91 11.02 12.56
N ARG A 217 -9.90 11.08 13.45
CA ARG A 217 -8.74 10.20 13.38
C ARG A 217 -9.25 8.77 13.38
N SER A 218 -9.20 8.10 12.23
CA SER A 218 -9.63 6.71 12.13
C SER A 218 -8.78 5.84 13.07
N ASN A 219 -9.45 5.03 13.89
CA ASN A 219 -8.79 4.05 14.74
C ASN A 219 -8.20 2.87 13.92
N SER A 220 -8.56 2.77 12.64
CA SER A 220 -8.05 1.75 11.73
C SER A 220 -6.61 2.03 11.30
N VAL A 221 -5.71 1.08 11.56
CA VAL A 221 -4.32 1.09 11.07
C VAL A 221 -4.28 1.24 9.54
N LEU A 222 -5.18 0.55 8.84
CA LEU A 222 -5.29 0.63 7.38
C LEU A 222 -5.69 2.04 6.92
N SER A 223 -6.68 2.66 7.58
CA SER A 223 -7.06 4.04 7.26
C SER A 223 -5.92 5.03 7.56
N ARG A 224 -5.14 4.81 8.62
CA ARG A 224 -3.96 5.64 8.93
C ARG A 224 -2.89 5.53 7.83
N LEU A 225 -2.58 4.32 7.36
CA LEU A 225 -1.62 4.10 6.27
C LEU A 225 -2.09 4.72 4.94
N LEU A 226 -3.37 4.54 4.59
CA LEU A 226 -3.96 5.11 3.38
C LEU A 226 -4.03 6.64 3.43
N ASN A 227 -4.33 7.23 4.59
CA ASN A 227 -4.28 8.68 4.78
C ASN A 227 -2.87 9.23 4.55
N THR A 228 -1.83 8.56 5.05
CA THR A 228 -0.44 8.96 4.78
C THR A 228 -0.11 8.92 3.27
N TYR A 229 -0.58 7.90 2.55
CA TYR A 229 -0.35 7.80 1.10
C TYR A 229 -1.15 8.84 0.28
N SER A 230 -2.36 9.19 0.73
CA SER A 230 -3.24 10.16 0.05
C SER A 230 -2.98 11.63 0.44
N ALA A 231 -2.21 11.87 1.50
CA ALA A 231 -1.77 13.21 1.91
C ALA A 231 -0.48 13.67 1.19
N LEU A 232 0.17 12.79 0.44
CA LEU A 232 1.32 13.10 -0.41
C LEU A 232 0.88 13.65 -1.76
#